data_AF-A0A2H0P639-F1
#
_entry.id   AF-A0A2H0P639-F1
#
_cell.length_a   1.000
_cell.length_b   1.000
_cell.length_c   1.000
_cell.angle_alpha   90.00
_cell.angle_beta   90.00
_cell.angle_gamma   90.00
#
_symmetry.space_group_name_H-M   'P 1'
#
loop_
_entity.id
_entity.type
_entity.pdbx_description
1 polymer ?
#
loop_
_entity_poly.entity_id
_entity_poly.type
_entity_poly.pdbx_seq_one_letter_code
_entity_poly.pdbx_strand_id
1 'polypeptide(L)'
;RVIRQTGLNRYADPTPGPHAFSLDPATQADAAWFNATYAVDWTNWTLSSGLPYVSGETYQVEARALNQAGTYSATYSTRTTIYDTAAPYTDVRLPVAFSTVSALPQISGTAYDEPLGNGGAVSNIRMRLTRLTDGQYWAGAGWTGIVTEFTTFEGLLVHQTSWTMTTNLPPANGNPLSGLQSGVSYYMTVSGIDDAAPTGTSEIFNSAVKASTFTVDLVGAVAGFTAPSQDSVVSGLSKIRGTATDALAGVSAAGQIEIAIAEDSPNTGCWNGLVAGGTFTLTGCPIYYPLTGADRAGTYTPGSTFWDVNVPPLTSQFTYKLWVRARDNATPSGNYTAPATISSITFVYNTTLPSSAILIPPALPAAGGNLAAAFTVSGTASDSFGITGTSVAYQEADTNMYWDGVSTFSSVTPVWTNAPLAGTTPSFTFSVAAPVPAPTSGRNYNLY
;
A
#
# COMPACT_ATOMS: atom_id res chain seq x y z
N ARG A 1 -39.98 51.58 11.54
CA ARG A 1 -39.75 50.81 12.75
C ARG A 1 -38.49 50.11 12.41
N VAL A 2 -37.41 50.46 13.07
CA VAL A 2 -36.17 50.27 12.34
C VAL A 2 -35.82 48.81 12.31
N ILE A 3 -36.18 48.02 13.33
CA ILE A 3 -35.75 46.62 13.37
C ILE A 3 -36.78 45.77 14.13
N ARG A 4 -37.25 44.69 13.50
CA ARG A 4 -38.01 43.59 14.10
C ARG A 4 -37.16 42.33 14.06
N GLN A 5 -36.96 41.68 15.19
CA GLN A 5 -36.42 40.31 15.20
C GLN A 5 -37.57 39.37 14.83
N THR A 6 -37.45 38.69 13.70
CA THR A 6 -38.58 37.90 13.16
C THR A 6 -38.84 36.66 13.99
N GLY A 7 -37.80 36.03 14.55
CA GLY A 7 -37.92 34.83 15.40
C GLY A 7 -38.71 35.07 16.69
N LEU A 8 -38.44 36.18 17.39
CA LEU A 8 -39.19 36.58 18.60
C LEU A 8 -40.50 37.30 18.29
N ASN A 9 -40.67 37.75 17.05
CA ASN A 9 -41.75 38.63 16.66
C ASN A 9 -41.85 39.89 17.57
N ARG A 10 -40.73 40.56 17.81
CA ARG A 10 -40.64 41.78 18.64
C ARG A 10 -39.93 42.90 17.90
N TYR A 11 -40.44 44.13 18.04
CA TYR A 11 -39.73 45.32 17.57
C TYR A 11 -38.70 45.80 18.60
N ALA A 12 -37.67 46.45 18.09
CA ALA A 12 -36.70 47.13 18.93
C ALA A 12 -37.31 48.30 19.69
N ASP A 13 -36.96 48.43 20.97
CA ASP A 13 -37.41 49.52 21.84
C ASP A 13 -36.44 50.70 21.74
N PRO A 14 -36.88 51.90 21.33
CA PRO A 14 -36.03 53.07 21.25
C PRO A 14 -35.78 53.75 22.61
N THR A 15 -36.39 53.27 23.70
CA THR A 15 -36.20 53.86 25.02
C THR A 15 -34.84 53.45 25.63
N PRO A 16 -34.12 54.38 26.31
CA PRO A 16 -32.84 54.05 26.95
C PRO A 16 -33.04 53.00 28.07
N GLY A 17 -32.53 51.78 27.88
CA GLY A 17 -32.67 50.70 28.87
C GLY A 17 -32.27 49.32 28.34
N PRO A 18 -32.36 48.26 29.17
CA PRO A 18 -31.88 46.90 28.84
C PRO A 18 -32.76 46.13 27.84
N HIS A 19 -33.78 46.75 27.24
CA HIS A 19 -34.77 46.08 26.42
C HIS A 19 -34.51 46.30 24.93
N ALA A 20 -33.70 45.46 24.30
CA ALA A 20 -33.35 45.65 22.88
C ALA A 20 -34.47 45.26 21.89
N PHE A 21 -35.28 44.24 22.18
CA PHE A 21 -36.37 43.73 21.33
C PHE A 21 -37.58 43.27 22.17
N SER A 22 -38.34 44.22 22.72
CA SER A 22 -39.43 43.95 23.68
C SER A 22 -40.83 44.32 23.18
N LEU A 23 -40.93 45.20 22.20
CA LEU A 23 -42.21 45.80 21.82
C LEU A 23 -43.05 44.84 20.97
N ASP A 24 -44.30 44.62 21.40
CA ASP A 24 -45.25 43.76 20.70
C ASP A 24 -45.75 44.42 19.40
N PRO A 25 -45.63 43.76 18.23
CA PRO A 25 -46.14 44.30 16.98
C PRO A 25 -47.66 44.50 16.93
N ALA A 26 -48.44 43.82 17.76
CA ALA A 26 -49.90 43.95 17.77
C ALA A 26 -50.37 45.17 18.58
N THR A 27 -49.63 45.57 19.62
CA THR A 27 -50.11 46.57 20.59
C THR A 27 -49.17 47.76 20.75
N GLN A 28 -47.90 47.66 20.34
CA GLN A 28 -46.86 48.66 20.62
C GLN A 28 -46.08 49.09 19.37
N ALA A 29 -46.57 48.76 18.16
CA ALA A 29 -45.84 48.98 16.92
C ALA A 29 -45.49 50.46 16.65
N ASP A 30 -46.30 51.41 17.12
CA ASP A 30 -46.02 52.84 16.93
C ASP A 30 -45.01 53.42 17.93
N ALA A 31 -44.71 52.71 19.02
CA ALA A 31 -43.62 53.09 19.93
C ALA A 31 -42.24 52.69 19.39
N ALA A 32 -42.17 51.85 18.35
CA ALA A 32 -40.94 51.27 17.82
C ALA A 32 -40.27 52.08 16.67
N TRP A 33 -40.60 53.37 16.54
CA TRP A 33 -39.99 54.24 15.52
C TRP A 33 -38.75 54.94 16.05
N PHE A 34 -37.63 54.76 15.35
CA PHE A 34 -36.41 55.53 15.54
C PHE A 34 -36.36 56.63 14.49
N ASN A 35 -35.87 57.80 14.88
CA ASN A 35 -35.62 58.89 13.93
C ASN A 35 -34.24 58.72 13.30
N ALA A 36 -34.20 58.62 11.98
CA ALA A 36 -32.96 58.66 11.22
C ALA A 36 -32.36 60.07 11.21
N THR A 37 -31.04 60.13 11.00
CA THR A 37 -30.29 61.38 10.78
C THR A 37 -29.86 61.47 9.33
N TYR A 38 -29.72 62.68 8.80
CA TYR A 38 -29.23 62.92 7.44
C TYR A 38 -28.05 63.88 7.46
N ALA A 39 -27.17 63.78 6.45
CA ALA A 39 -25.97 64.60 6.38
C ALA A 39 -26.21 65.96 5.69
N VAL A 40 -26.86 65.94 4.52
CA VAL A 40 -27.14 67.14 3.70
C VAL A 40 -28.62 67.24 3.42
N ASP A 41 -29.21 66.16 2.93
CA ASP A 41 -30.65 66.01 2.69
C ASP A 41 -31.08 64.56 2.93
N TRP A 42 -32.39 64.31 2.82
CA TRP A 42 -32.97 62.99 3.02
C TRP A 42 -32.71 61.99 1.88
N THR A 43 -31.92 62.33 0.85
CA THR A 43 -31.46 61.34 -0.15
C THR A 43 -30.44 60.38 0.45
N ASN A 44 -29.66 60.83 1.44
CA ASN A 44 -28.71 60.03 2.21
C ASN A 44 -28.99 60.19 3.70
N TRP A 45 -29.81 59.29 4.24
CA TRP A 45 -30.08 59.18 5.67
C TRP A 45 -29.40 57.94 6.25
N THR A 46 -29.08 58.01 7.52
CA THR A 46 -28.44 56.93 8.29
C THR A 46 -29.16 56.77 9.62
N LEU A 47 -29.04 55.58 10.18
CA LEU A 47 -29.47 55.32 11.53
C LEU A 47 -28.52 54.33 12.18
N SER A 48 -27.83 54.79 13.22
CA SER A 48 -27.13 53.89 14.13
C SER A 48 -28.14 53.35 15.15
N SER A 49 -28.38 52.05 15.12
CA SER A 49 -29.37 51.43 15.99
C SER A 49 -28.81 51.10 17.38
N GLY A 50 -27.49 50.90 17.51
CA GLY A 50 -26.86 50.49 18.76
C GLY A 50 -27.40 49.18 19.34
N LEU A 51 -28.12 48.38 18.54
CA LEU A 51 -28.81 47.19 19.03
C LEU A 51 -27.85 46.00 19.20
N PRO A 52 -28.04 45.19 20.25
CA PRO A 52 -27.33 43.93 20.43
C PRO A 52 -27.94 42.85 19.51
N TYR A 53 -27.55 42.86 18.24
CA TYR A 53 -27.91 41.78 17.34
C TYR A 53 -27.25 40.47 17.77
N VAL A 54 -27.92 39.36 17.48
CA VAL A 54 -27.46 38.00 17.79
C VAL A 54 -27.17 37.30 16.47
N SER A 55 -26.00 36.65 16.38
CA SER A 55 -25.60 35.91 15.17
C SER A 55 -26.64 34.84 14.82
N GLY A 56 -26.98 34.71 13.54
CA GLY A 56 -27.97 33.75 13.03
C GLY A 56 -29.42 34.21 13.12
N GLU A 57 -29.68 35.35 13.74
CA GLU A 57 -31.03 35.88 13.83
C GLU A 57 -31.40 36.71 12.60
N THR A 58 -32.66 36.62 12.21
CA THR A 58 -33.21 37.37 11.08
C THR A 58 -33.89 38.66 11.57
N TYR A 59 -33.52 39.76 10.94
CA TYR A 59 -34.00 41.09 11.26
C TYR A 59 -34.67 41.73 10.05
N GLN A 60 -35.89 42.23 10.26
CA GLN A 60 -36.61 43.02 9.27
C GLN A 60 -36.51 44.50 9.62
N VAL A 61 -36.01 45.29 8.66
CA VAL A 61 -35.92 46.73 8.75
C VAL A 61 -37.10 47.37 8.04
N GLU A 62 -37.80 48.30 8.69
CA GLU A 62 -38.92 49.04 8.10
C GLU A 62 -38.68 50.56 8.11
N ALA A 63 -38.72 51.18 6.93
CA ALA A 63 -38.58 52.62 6.74
C ALA A 63 -39.89 53.25 6.27
N ARG A 64 -40.20 54.43 6.82
CA ARG A 64 -41.29 55.31 6.38
C ARG A 64 -40.79 56.75 6.30
N ALA A 65 -41.38 57.53 5.41
CA ALA A 65 -41.09 58.96 5.30
C ALA A 65 -42.21 59.79 5.94
N LEU A 66 -41.87 60.92 6.54
CA LEU A 66 -42.81 61.94 7.01
C LEU A 66 -42.71 63.15 6.08
N ASN A 67 -43.82 63.57 5.46
CA ASN A 67 -43.83 64.76 4.63
C ASN A 67 -43.96 66.04 5.47
N GLN A 68 -43.80 67.21 4.84
CA GLN A 68 -43.92 68.51 5.52
C GLN A 68 -45.34 68.82 6.03
N ALA A 69 -46.36 68.13 5.52
CA ALA A 69 -47.74 68.24 6.00
C ALA A 69 -48.02 67.36 7.23
N GLY A 70 -47.02 66.65 7.76
CA GLY A 70 -47.15 65.79 8.94
C GLY A 70 -47.73 64.40 8.64
N THR A 71 -47.80 64.01 7.37
CA THR A 71 -48.34 62.71 6.94
C THR A 71 -47.21 61.71 6.68
N TYR A 72 -47.32 60.52 7.26
CA TYR A 72 -46.41 59.41 6.99
C TYR A 72 -46.75 58.68 5.68
N SER A 73 -45.76 58.07 5.04
CA SER A 73 -45.97 57.20 3.89
C SER A 73 -46.88 56.02 4.25
N ALA A 74 -47.89 55.75 3.42
CA ALA A 74 -48.86 54.67 3.64
C ALA A 74 -48.26 53.26 3.43
N THR A 75 -47.26 53.16 2.55
CA THR A 75 -46.47 51.94 2.35
C THR A 75 -45.11 52.11 2.99
N TYR A 76 -44.66 51.08 3.71
CA TYR A 76 -43.34 51.03 4.31
C TYR A 76 -42.39 50.29 3.36
N SER A 77 -41.17 50.80 3.23
CA SER A 77 -40.09 50.02 2.61
C SER A 77 -39.58 49.03 3.65
N THR A 78 -39.49 47.75 3.27
CA THR A 78 -39.02 46.70 4.17
C THR A 78 -37.82 45.98 3.57
N ARG A 79 -36.82 45.66 4.40
CA ARG A 79 -35.69 44.80 4.01
C ARG A 79 -35.41 43.79 5.10
N THR A 80 -35.23 42.53 4.74
CA THR A 80 -34.86 41.47 5.67
C THR A 80 -33.37 41.15 5.51
N THR A 81 -32.67 40.95 6.62
CA THR A 81 -31.26 40.59 6.64
C THR A 81 -31.00 39.63 7.80
N ILE A 82 -29.98 38.80 7.66
CA ILE A 82 -29.45 37.99 8.76
C ILE A 82 -28.28 38.77 9.35
N TYR A 83 -28.18 38.78 10.67
CA TYR A 83 -26.97 39.26 11.34
C TYR A 83 -26.02 38.09 11.54
N ASP A 84 -24.80 38.23 11.06
CA ASP A 84 -23.82 37.17 11.14
C ASP A 84 -22.44 37.69 11.57
N THR A 85 -21.88 36.98 12.55
CA THR A 85 -20.61 37.23 13.24
C THR A 85 -19.89 35.91 13.58
N ALA A 86 -20.46 34.76 13.20
CA ALA A 86 -19.94 33.45 13.55
C ALA A 86 -19.05 32.94 12.41
N ALA A 87 -17.82 32.56 12.74
CA ALA A 87 -16.91 31.97 11.76
C ALA A 87 -17.50 30.67 11.19
N PRO A 88 -17.31 30.40 9.88
CA PRO A 88 -17.71 29.13 9.30
C PRO A 88 -16.91 27.98 9.91
N TYR A 89 -17.28 26.75 9.58
CA TYR A 89 -16.52 25.54 9.93
C TYR A 89 -15.87 24.95 8.68
N THR A 90 -14.57 24.67 8.75
CA THR A 90 -13.88 23.81 7.77
C THR A 90 -13.17 22.64 8.43
N ASP A 91 -12.90 21.58 7.67
CA ASP A 91 -12.06 20.46 8.12
C ASP A 91 -11.39 19.77 6.94
N VAL A 92 -10.27 19.06 7.18
CA VAL A 92 -9.52 18.30 6.18
C VAL A 92 -9.91 16.82 6.24
N ARG A 93 -10.28 16.25 5.09
CA ARG A 93 -10.60 14.82 4.94
C ARG A 93 -9.50 14.05 4.22
N LEU A 94 -8.94 14.61 3.16
CA LEU A 94 -7.84 14.02 2.41
C LEU A 94 -6.70 15.05 2.23
N PRO A 95 -5.44 14.64 2.47
CA PRO A 95 -5.02 13.35 3.04
C PRO A 95 -5.52 13.13 4.46
N VAL A 96 -5.80 11.87 4.81
CA VAL A 96 -6.17 11.50 6.18
C VAL A 96 -5.00 11.80 7.11
N ALA A 97 -5.27 12.34 8.29
CA ALA A 97 -4.22 12.61 9.27
C ALA A 97 -3.42 11.33 9.61
N PHE A 98 -2.10 11.49 9.62
CA PHE A 98 -1.08 10.45 9.85
C PHE A 98 -1.06 9.32 8.81
N SER A 99 -1.64 9.53 7.62
CA SER A 99 -1.53 8.56 6.53
C SER A 99 -0.17 8.59 5.84
N THR A 100 0.16 7.48 5.18
CA THR A 100 1.25 7.41 4.20
C THR A 100 0.66 7.47 2.79
N VAL A 101 1.19 8.37 1.95
CA VAL A 101 0.68 8.62 0.60
C VAL A 101 1.76 8.43 -0.46
N SER A 102 1.41 7.82 -1.60
CA SER A 102 2.26 7.68 -2.78
C SER A 102 2.11 8.85 -3.76
N ALA A 103 1.03 9.61 -3.64
CA ALA A 103 0.80 10.83 -4.39
C ALA A 103 -0.23 11.71 -3.69
N LEU A 104 -0.32 12.95 -4.16
CA LEU A 104 -1.34 13.92 -3.73
C LEU A 104 -2.19 14.36 -4.92
N PRO A 105 -3.03 13.49 -5.49
CA PRO A 105 -3.87 13.85 -6.65
C PRO A 105 -5.03 14.77 -6.27
N GLN A 106 -5.41 14.78 -4.99
CA GLN A 106 -6.50 15.58 -4.47
C GLN A 106 -6.27 15.89 -3.00
N ILE A 107 -6.60 17.12 -2.62
CA ILE A 107 -6.85 17.53 -1.25
C ILE A 107 -8.34 17.83 -1.12
N SER A 108 -8.97 17.43 -0.03
CA SER A 108 -10.41 17.69 0.17
C SER A 108 -10.81 17.74 1.63
N GLY A 109 -12.01 18.26 1.86
CA GLY A 109 -12.57 18.36 3.19
C GLY A 109 -14.02 18.82 3.21
N THR A 110 -14.53 19.08 4.41
CA THR A 110 -15.87 19.59 4.64
C THR A 110 -15.85 21.08 4.90
N ALA A 111 -16.90 21.79 4.52
CA ALA A 111 -17.11 23.20 4.83
C ALA A 111 -18.60 23.46 4.99
N TYR A 112 -18.98 24.25 5.99
CA TYR A 112 -20.33 24.78 6.14
C TYR A 112 -20.28 26.04 7.00
N ASP A 113 -21.30 26.88 6.89
CA ASP A 113 -21.36 28.13 7.63
C ASP A 113 -22.13 27.99 8.95
N GLU A 114 -21.75 28.79 9.94
CA GLU A 114 -22.39 28.85 11.26
C GLU A 114 -23.05 30.22 11.46
N PRO A 115 -24.09 30.34 12.30
CA PRO A 115 -24.76 29.26 13.02
C PRO A 115 -25.68 28.43 12.10
N LEU A 116 -25.74 27.12 12.34
CA LEU A 116 -26.60 26.20 11.58
C LEU A 116 -28.06 26.67 11.47
N GLY A 117 -28.61 26.65 10.25
CA GLY A 117 -30.03 26.91 9.95
C GLY A 117 -30.34 28.28 9.35
N ASN A 118 -29.57 29.31 9.71
CA ASN A 118 -29.60 30.65 9.12
C ASN A 118 -28.20 31.15 8.73
N GLY A 119 -27.22 30.25 8.63
CA GLY A 119 -25.89 30.59 8.09
C GLY A 119 -25.97 31.03 6.63
N GLY A 120 -24.97 31.80 6.23
CA GLY A 120 -24.69 32.10 4.84
C GLY A 120 -24.02 30.93 4.12
N ALA A 121 -23.06 31.26 3.26
CA ALA A 121 -22.27 30.28 2.52
C ALA A 121 -20.78 30.49 2.78
N VAL A 122 -20.03 29.40 2.86
CA VAL A 122 -18.57 29.47 2.80
C VAL A 122 -18.18 29.98 1.42
N SER A 123 -17.66 31.20 1.36
CA SER A 123 -17.34 31.91 0.13
C SER A 123 -15.90 31.65 -0.34
N ASN A 124 -15.00 31.37 0.61
CA ASN A 124 -13.59 31.14 0.34
C ASN A 124 -12.98 30.22 1.40
N ILE A 125 -11.92 29.51 1.02
CA ILE A 125 -11.08 28.75 1.95
C ILE A 125 -9.64 29.09 1.64
N ARG A 126 -8.89 29.39 2.68
CA ARG A 126 -7.44 29.53 2.63
C ARG A 126 -6.80 28.23 3.09
N MET A 127 -5.81 27.76 2.35
CA MET A 127 -5.03 26.57 2.67
C MET A 127 -3.54 26.89 2.69
N ARG A 128 -2.79 26.24 3.57
CA ARG A 128 -1.33 26.25 3.55
C ARG A 128 -0.82 24.82 3.55
N LEU A 129 0.23 24.54 2.77
CA LEU A 129 0.93 23.26 2.75
C LEU A 129 2.41 23.49 3.03
N THR A 130 2.92 22.84 4.08
CA THR A 130 4.27 23.02 4.62
C THR A 130 5.03 21.70 4.57
N ARG A 131 6.26 21.71 4.06
CA ARG A 131 7.19 20.59 4.16
C ARG A 131 7.90 20.63 5.51
N LEU A 132 7.82 19.55 6.28
CA LEU A 132 8.29 19.56 7.67
C LEU A 132 9.81 19.40 7.83
N THR A 133 10.52 18.93 6.80
CA THR A 133 11.98 18.77 6.88
C THR A 133 12.74 20.10 6.92
N ASP A 134 12.19 21.15 6.31
CA ASP A 134 12.84 22.46 6.22
C ASP A 134 11.89 23.66 6.41
N GLY A 135 10.61 23.41 6.67
CA GLY A 135 9.61 24.45 6.92
C GLY A 135 9.19 25.25 5.68
N GLN A 136 9.52 24.78 4.47
CA GLN A 136 9.15 25.47 3.24
C GLN A 136 7.66 25.29 2.90
N TYR A 137 7.09 26.28 2.24
CA TYR A 137 5.70 26.31 1.81
C TYR A 137 5.59 26.00 0.32
N TRP A 138 4.57 25.23 -0.05
CA TRP A 138 4.27 25.00 -1.46
C TRP A 138 3.69 26.29 -2.07
N ALA A 139 4.22 26.71 -3.22
CA ALA A 139 3.78 27.92 -3.92
C ALA A 139 3.17 27.63 -5.31
N GLY A 140 2.67 26.41 -5.53
CA GLY A 140 2.02 26.00 -6.78
C GLY A 140 2.96 25.50 -7.87
N ALA A 141 4.22 25.93 -7.86
CA ALA A 141 5.26 25.47 -8.80
C ALA A 141 6.54 24.96 -8.13
N GLY A 142 6.72 25.23 -6.84
CA GLY A 142 7.91 24.87 -6.08
C GLY A 142 7.77 25.19 -4.60
N TRP A 143 8.75 24.74 -3.83
CA TRP A 143 8.89 25.04 -2.41
C TRP A 143 9.61 26.38 -2.20
N THR A 144 9.13 27.18 -1.25
CA THR A 144 9.70 28.49 -0.92
C THR A 144 9.72 28.74 0.58
N GLY A 145 10.67 29.55 1.06
CA GLY A 145 10.68 30.04 2.44
C GLY A 145 9.66 31.15 2.72
N ILE A 146 8.99 31.67 1.68
CA ILE A 146 7.96 32.70 1.82
C ILE A 146 6.64 32.02 2.18
N VAL A 147 5.99 32.52 3.25
CA VAL A 147 4.67 32.06 3.65
C VAL A 147 3.70 32.20 2.47
N THR A 148 3.20 31.06 2.01
CA THR A 148 2.32 30.99 0.84
C THR A 148 1.01 30.29 1.20
N GLU A 149 -0.09 30.81 0.67
CA GLU A 149 -1.45 30.32 0.90
C GLU A 149 -2.13 30.10 -0.45
N PHE A 150 -3.02 29.11 -0.49
CA PHE A 150 -3.88 28.83 -1.63
C PHE A 150 -5.30 29.25 -1.29
N THR A 151 -5.96 29.92 -2.21
CA THR A 151 -7.38 30.25 -2.13
C THR A 151 -8.09 29.74 -3.38
N THR A 152 -9.33 30.19 -3.58
CA THR A 152 -10.09 29.89 -4.80
C THR A 152 -9.41 30.33 -6.11
N PHE A 153 -8.50 31.31 -6.07
CA PHE A 153 -7.74 31.76 -7.25
C PHE A 153 -6.71 30.73 -7.71
N GLU A 154 -6.14 29.97 -6.78
CA GLU A 154 -5.11 28.96 -7.03
C GLU A 154 -5.68 27.56 -7.27
N GLY A 155 -7.00 27.43 -7.47
CA GLY A 155 -7.66 26.18 -7.85
C GLY A 155 -8.38 25.44 -6.73
N LEU A 156 -8.54 26.07 -5.56
CA LEU A 156 -9.40 25.55 -4.50
C LEU A 156 -10.87 25.76 -4.89
N LEU A 157 -11.66 24.69 -4.89
CA LEU A 157 -13.08 24.72 -5.22
C LEU A 157 -13.91 24.55 -3.95
N VAL A 158 -14.75 25.53 -3.64
CA VAL A 158 -15.70 25.47 -2.53
C VAL A 158 -17.06 25.02 -3.06
N HIS A 159 -17.65 24.04 -2.39
CA HIS A 159 -18.99 23.52 -2.65
C HIS A 159 -19.86 23.72 -1.40
N GLN A 160 -21.15 23.46 -1.52
CA GLN A 160 -22.13 23.72 -0.47
C GLN A 160 -21.76 23.11 0.90
N THR A 161 -21.20 21.89 0.92
CA THR A 161 -20.87 21.17 2.16
C THR A 161 -19.43 20.65 2.20
N SER A 162 -18.62 21.00 1.19
CA SER A 162 -17.30 20.41 0.98
C SER A 162 -16.40 21.31 0.17
N TRP A 163 -15.12 21.00 0.15
CA TRP A 163 -14.16 21.69 -0.71
C TRP A 163 -13.14 20.71 -1.27
N THR A 164 -12.57 21.05 -2.42
CA THR A 164 -11.59 20.21 -3.11
C THR A 164 -10.51 21.04 -3.78
N MET A 165 -9.34 20.45 -3.96
CA MET A 165 -8.26 20.97 -4.80
C MET A 165 -7.63 19.78 -5.53
N THR A 166 -7.53 19.87 -6.86
CA THR A 166 -6.96 18.81 -7.71
C THR A 166 -5.89 19.34 -8.67
N THR A 167 -5.73 20.66 -8.75
CA THR A 167 -4.72 21.35 -9.55
C THR A 167 -3.73 22.05 -8.64
N ASN A 168 -2.57 22.44 -9.18
CA ASN A 168 -1.51 23.13 -8.44
C ASN A 168 -1.04 22.38 -7.17
N LEU A 169 -1.14 21.05 -7.16
CA LEU A 169 -0.62 20.19 -6.10
C LEU A 169 0.84 19.77 -6.42
N PRO A 170 1.69 19.58 -5.40
CA PRO A 170 3.06 19.16 -5.61
C PRO A 170 3.10 17.76 -6.26
N PRO A 171 3.84 17.57 -7.36
CA PRO A 171 3.94 16.27 -8.02
C PRO A 171 4.74 15.28 -7.19
N ALA A 172 4.37 13.99 -7.25
CA ALA A 172 5.07 12.89 -6.58
C ALA A 172 6.28 12.42 -7.41
N ASN A 173 7.35 13.22 -7.46
CA ASN A 173 8.49 12.98 -8.35
C ASN A 173 9.84 12.86 -7.62
N GLY A 174 9.88 12.95 -6.29
CA GLY A 174 11.12 12.89 -5.50
C GLY A 174 11.98 14.15 -5.58
N ASN A 175 11.57 15.19 -6.31
CA ASN A 175 12.36 16.39 -6.50
C ASN A 175 12.23 17.35 -5.29
N PRO A 176 13.33 17.68 -4.57
CA PRO A 176 13.30 18.58 -3.43
C PRO A 176 12.85 20.02 -3.74
N LEU A 177 12.96 20.47 -4.99
CA LEU A 177 12.63 21.85 -5.35
C LEU A 177 11.19 22.00 -5.83
N SER A 178 10.67 20.97 -6.52
CA SER A 178 9.43 21.08 -7.28
C SER A 178 8.43 19.94 -7.05
N GLY A 179 8.59 19.12 -6.01
CA GLY A 179 7.63 18.06 -5.73
C GLY A 179 7.73 17.44 -4.33
N LEU A 180 6.96 16.37 -4.16
CA LEU A 180 6.93 15.55 -2.95
C LEU A 180 8.12 14.58 -2.94
N GLN A 181 8.60 14.26 -1.74
CA GLN A 181 9.78 13.41 -1.53
C GLN A 181 9.43 12.22 -0.64
N SER A 182 9.97 11.05 -0.97
CA SER A 182 9.82 9.87 -0.12
C SER A 182 10.46 10.08 1.25
N GLY A 183 9.81 9.60 2.30
CA GLY A 183 10.25 9.72 3.70
C GLY A 183 10.03 11.11 4.32
N VAL A 184 9.37 12.03 3.62
CA VAL A 184 9.11 13.39 4.11
C VAL A 184 7.66 13.54 4.54
N SER A 185 7.46 14.17 5.70
CA SER A 185 6.14 14.55 6.19
C SER A 185 5.78 15.97 5.80
N TYR A 186 4.50 16.17 5.51
CA TYR A 186 3.91 17.43 5.11
C TYR A 186 2.74 17.77 6.03
N TYR A 187 2.61 19.04 6.35
CA TYR A 187 1.58 19.58 7.22
C TYR A 187 0.73 20.59 6.47
N MET A 188 -0.58 20.38 6.49
CA MET A 188 -1.52 21.29 5.88
C MET A 188 -2.51 21.84 6.88
N THR A 189 -2.92 23.09 6.68
CA THR A 189 -3.94 23.77 7.48
C THR A 189 -4.96 24.46 6.58
N VAL A 190 -6.21 24.54 7.03
CA VAL A 190 -7.29 25.24 6.33
C VAL A 190 -8.01 26.24 7.23
N SER A 191 -8.72 27.19 6.61
CA SER A 191 -9.54 28.20 7.27
C SER A 191 -10.57 28.73 6.27
N GLY A 192 -11.84 28.64 6.63
CA GLY A 192 -12.97 29.16 5.88
C GLY A 192 -13.22 30.64 6.13
N ILE A 193 -13.83 31.27 5.13
CA ILE A 193 -14.41 32.61 5.16
C ILE A 193 -15.84 32.49 4.61
N ASP A 194 -16.81 33.01 5.33
CA ASP A 194 -18.22 33.04 4.90
C ASP A 194 -18.52 34.23 3.95
N ASP A 195 -19.79 34.44 3.61
CA ASP A 195 -20.25 35.54 2.76
C ASP A 195 -20.90 36.70 3.53
N ALA A 196 -20.72 36.78 4.85
CA ALA A 196 -21.24 37.86 5.68
C ALA A 196 -20.66 39.22 5.24
N ALA A 197 -21.51 40.20 4.92
CA ALA A 197 -21.02 41.50 4.46
C ALA A 197 -20.33 42.30 5.60
N PRO A 198 -19.29 43.10 5.30
CA PRO A 198 -18.76 43.40 3.97
C PRO A 198 -17.60 42.47 3.51
N THR A 199 -16.99 41.69 4.40
CA THR A 199 -15.72 40.98 4.12
C THR A 199 -15.71 39.49 4.47
N GLY A 200 -16.84 38.96 4.93
CA GLY A 200 -16.96 37.67 5.58
C GLY A 200 -16.47 37.71 7.02
N THR A 201 -16.89 36.73 7.81
CA THR A 201 -16.22 36.32 9.03
C THR A 201 -15.33 35.10 8.71
N SER A 202 -14.33 34.82 9.56
CA SER A 202 -13.30 33.85 9.21
C SER A 202 -12.83 33.02 10.40
N GLU A 203 -12.55 31.76 10.15
CA GLU A 203 -11.84 30.91 11.10
C GLU A 203 -10.44 31.45 11.38
N ILE A 204 -9.91 31.14 12.57
CA ILE A 204 -8.51 31.42 12.91
C ILE A 204 -7.62 30.65 11.93
N PHE A 205 -6.79 31.40 11.19
CA PHE A 205 -5.88 30.82 10.22
C PHE A 205 -4.76 30.02 10.89
N ASN A 206 -4.29 28.95 10.22
CA ASN A 206 -3.17 28.11 10.68
C ASN A 206 -3.43 27.43 12.05
N SER A 207 -4.68 27.02 12.27
CA SER A 207 -5.10 26.34 13.50
C SER A 207 -4.78 24.84 13.45
N ALA A 208 -4.16 24.32 14.52
CA ALA A 208 -3.76 22.91 14.60
C ALA A 208 -4.93 21.91 14.61
N VAL A 209 -6.14 22.38 14.91
CA VAL A 209 -7.35 21.54 14.89
C VAL A 209 -7.96 21.40 13.50
N LYS A 210 -7.55 22.23 12.52
CA LYS A 210 -8.05 22.24 11.14
C LYS A 210 -6.95 21.84 10.16
N ALA A 211 -6.33 20.70 10.45
CA ALA A 211 -5.06 20.33 9.85
C ALA A 211 -4.94 18.84 9.55
N SER A 212 -4.05 18.51 8.62
CA SER A 212 -3.64 17.14 8.36
C SER A 212 -2.12 17.08 8.23
N THR A 213 -1.52 16.06 8.85
CA THR A 213 -0.11 15.69 8.63
C THR A 213 -0.09 14.37 7.90
N PHE A 214 0.69 14.25 6.83
CA PHE A 214 0.85 12.98 6.11
C PHE A 214 2.29 12.78 5.71
N THR A 215 2.71 11.53 5.55
CA THR A 215 4.05 11.16 5.10
C THR A 215 4.00 10.68 3.67
N VAL A 216 4.94 11.11 2.85
CA VAL A 216 5.04 10.64 1.47
C VAL A 216 5.97 9.43 1.40
N ASP A 217 5.52 8.40 0.70
CA ASP A 217 6.30 7.22 0.36
C ASP A 217 6.23 6.97 -1.14
N LEU A 218 7.36 7.13 -1.82
CA LEU A 218 7.49 6.86 -3.26
C LEU A 218 8.32 5.61 -3.55
N VAL A 219 8.72 4.86 -2.52
CA VAL A 219 9.59 3.70 -2.64
C VAL A 219 8.73 2.45 -2.50
N GLY A 220 8.88 1.54 -3.45
CA GLY A 220 8.16 0.26 -3.43
C GLY A 220 8.62 -0.68 -2.33
N ALA A 221 7.68 -1.50 -1.86
CA ALA A 221 7.97 -2.62 -0.98
C ALA A 221 9.03 -3.57 -1.55
N VAL A 222 9.78 -4.23 -0.67
CA VAL A 222 10.78 -5.23 -1.01
C VAL A 222 10.24 -6.62 -0.66
N ALA A 223 10.38 -7.56 -1.60
CA ALA A 223 10.08 -8.96 -1.37
C ALA A 223 11.24 -9.85 -1.83
N GLY A 224 11.45 -10.98 -1.15
CA GLY A 224 12.52 -11.92 -1.43
C GLY A 224 12.16 -13.36 -1.06
N PHE A 225 12.95 -14.31 -1.55
CA PHE A 225 12.74 -15.74 -1.29
C PHE A 225 13.57 -16.23 -0.11
N THR A 226 13.00 -17.15 0.66
CA THR A 226 13.71 -17.95 1.68
C THR A 226 13.68 -19.44 1.35
N ALA A 227 12.74 -19.90 0.53
CA ALA A 227 12.71 -21.27 0.00
C ALA A 227 11.91 -21.34 -1.31
N PRO A 228 12.34 -22.12 -2.32
CA PRO A 228 13.61 -22.87 -2.38
C PRO A 228 14.83 -21.93 -2.39
N SER A 229 16.04 -22.48 -2.20
CA SER A 229 17.28 -21.69 -2.29
C SER A 229 17.73 -21.56 -3.74
N GLN A 230 18.47 -20.48 -4.05
CA GLN A 230 19.09 -20.28 -5.35
C GLN A 230 19.91 -21.51 -5.77
N ASP A 231 19.66 -21.99 -7.00
CA ASP A 231 20.30 -23.12 -7.66
C ASP A 231 20.22 -24.46 -6.91
N SER A 232 19.26 -24.59 -5.98
CA SER A 232 19.03 -25.84 -5.26
C SER A 232 18.40 -26.91 -6.15
N VAL A 233 18.72 -28.17 -5.90
CA VAL A 233 18.05 -29.35 -6.47
C VAL A 233 17.14 -29.94 -5.40
N VAL A 234 15.84 -30.01 -5.67
CA VAL A 234 14.83 -30.50 -4.71
C VAL A 234 14.01 -31.64 -5.30
N SER A 235 13.72 -32.66 -4.49
CA SER A 235 12.85 -33.79 -4.83
C SER A 235 11.44 -33.66 -4.25
N GLY A 236 11.18 -32.61 -3.49
CA GLY A 236 9.87 -32.29 -2.94
C GLY A 236 9.77 -30.81 -2.59
N LEU A 237 8.72 -30.15 -3.08
CA LEU A 237 8.47 -28.73 -2.80
C LEU A 237 6.97 -28.50 -2.67
N SER A 238 6.48 -28.39 -1.44
CA SER A 238 5.06 -28.15 -1.17
C SER A 238 4.70 -26.66 -1.09
N LYS A 239 5.68 -25.82 -0.70
CA LYS A 239 5.51 -24.36 -0.58
C LYS A 239 6.73 -23.60 -1.06
N ILE A 240 6.50 -22.47 -1.72
CA ILE A 240 7.49 -21.40 -1.89
C ILE A 240 7.30 -20.42 -0.74
N ARG A 241 8.40 -19.89 -0.20
CA ARG A 241 8.39 -19.02 0.98
C ARG A 241 9.30 -17.83 0.80
N GLY A 242 9.01 -16.77 1.51
CA GLY A 242 9.85 -15.59 1.52
C GLY A 242 9.45 -14.54 2.53
N THR A 243 10.01 -13.34 2.35
CA THR A 243 9.71 -12.16 3.14
C THR A 243 9.18 -11.03 2.26
N ALA A 244 8.34 -10.16 2.82
CA ALA A 244 7.88 -8.94 2.17
C ALA A 244 7.72 -7.82 3.21
N THR A 245 8.37 -6.69 2.95
CA THR A 245 8.45 -5.55 3.87
C THR A 245 8.45 -4.24 3.12
N ASP A 246 7.89 -3.22 3.75
CA ASP A 246 8.15 -1.83 3.42
C ASP A 246 8.35 -1.05 4.72
N ALA A 247 9.21 -0.02 4.71
CA ALA A 247 9.61 0.69 5.91
C ALA A 247 8.65 1.83 6.31
N LEU A 248 7.92 2.41 5.36
CA LEU A 248 7.11 3.61 5.57
C LEU A 248 5.61 3.30 5.54
N ALA A 249 5.12 2.71 4.46
CA ALA A 249 3.74 2.30 4.30
C ALA A 249 3.50 0.84 4.76
N GLY A 250 4.55 0.01 4.78
CA GLY A 250 4.46 -1.39 5.17
C GLY A 250 3.70 -2.26 4.17
N VAL A 251 3.60 -3.55 4.48
CA VAL A 251 2.80 -4.55 3.74
C VAL A 251 1.88 -5.21 4.77
N SER A 252 0.60 -5.39 4.44
CA SER A 252 -0.42 -5.82 5.41
C SER A 252 -1.23 -7.05 4.97
N ALA A 253 -1.16 -7.45 3.70
CA ALA A 253 -1.95 -8.56 3.18
C ALA A 253 -1.23 -9.37 2.10
N ALA A 254 -1.55 -10.67 2.02
CA ALA A 254 -1.03 -11.58 1.00
C ALA A 254 -1.35 -11.08 -0.44
N GLY A 255 -2.45 -10.36 -0.62
CA GLY A 255 -2.86 -9.82 -1.93
C GLY A 255 -1.94 -8.71 -2.47
N GLN A 256 -1.01 -8.23 -1.65
CA GLN A 256 0.00 -7.26 -2.04
C GLN A 256 1.30 -7.91 -2.51
N ILE A 257 1.45 -9.22 -2.35
CA ILE A 257 2.62 -9.98 -2.76
C ILE A 257 2.23 -10.74 -4.01
N GLU A 258 3.07 -10.68 -5.03
CA GLU A 258 2.83 -11.32 -6.31
C GLU A 258 4.03 -12.17 -6.72
N ILE A 259 3.73 -13.39 -7.17
CA ILE A 259 4.73 -14.36 -7.62
C ILE A 259 4.55 -14.65 -9.12
N ALA A 260 5.66 -14.88 -9.81
CA ALA A 260 5.69 -15.45 -11.15
C ALA A 260 6.57 -16.70 -11.13
N ILE A 261 6.18 -17.71 -11.91
CA ILE A 261 6.91 -18.98 -12.05
C ILE A 261 7.03 -19.26 -13.55
N ALA A 262 8.21 -19.67 -14.00
CA ALA A 262 8.43 -20.14 -15.36
C ALA A 262 9.29 -21.41 -15.36
N GLU A 263 9.08 -22.27 -16.36
CA GLU A 263 10.09 -23.22 -16.79
C GLU A 263 11.24 -22.42 -17.41
N ASP A 264 12.48 -22.75 -17.02
CA ASP A 264 13.71 -22.12 -17.51
C ASP A 264 14.50 -23.09 -18.41
N SER A 265 14.47 -24.38 -18.11
CA SER A 265 15.01 -25.46 -18.95
C SER A 265 14.30 -26.78 -18.65
N PRO A 266 14.03 -27.64 -19.64
CA PRO A 266 14.34 -27.47 -21.07
C PRO A 266 13.37 -26.54 -21.83
N ASN A 267 12.27 -26.18 -21.19
CA ASN A 267 11.22 -25.32 -21.76
C ASN A 267 11.31 -23.89 -21.23
N THR A 268 10.49 -22.99 -21.79
CA THR A 268 10.42 -21.58 -21.41
C THR A 268 8.99 -21.12 -21.07
N GLY A 269 8.11 -22.06 -20.71
CA GLY A 269 6.69 -21.80 -20.48
C GLY A 269 6.43 -21.05 -19.18
N CYS A 270 5.54 -20.06 -19.18
CA CYS A 270 5.12 -19.35 -17.98
C CYS A 270 3.92 -20.04 -17.33
N TRP A 271 3.92 -20.01 -15.99
CA TRP A 271 2.82 -20.51 -15.19
C TRP A 271 1.54 -19.72 -15.43
N ASN A 272 0.41 -20.42 -15.46
CA ASN A 272 -0.92 -19.85 -15.68
C ASN A 272 -1.60 -19.27 -14.41
N GLY A 273 -0.92 -19.28 -13.27
CA GLY A 273 -1.42 -18.73 -12.01
C GLY A 273 -2.32 -19.67 -11.20
N LEU A 274 -2.49 -20.93 -11.64
CA LEU A 274 -3.29 -21.94 -10.94
C LEU A 274 -2.40 -22.97 -10.24
N VAL A 275 -2.69 -23.30 -8.99
CA VAL A 275 -1.99 -24.38 -8.27
C VAL A 275 -2.58 -25.73 -8.67
N ALA A 276 -3.87 -25.95 -8.40
CA ALA A 276 -4.54 -27.18 -8.83
C ALA A 276 -4.76 -27.15 -10.35
N GLY A 277 -4.15 -28.08 -11.08
CA GLY A 277 -4.20 -28.10 -12.54
C GLY A 277 -3.35 -27.00 -13.21
N GLY A 278 -2.37 -26.44 -12.48
CA GLY A 278 -1.41 -25.49 -13.02
C GLY A 278 -0.67 -26.01 -14.24
N THR A 279 -0.44 -25.14 -15.23
CA THR A 279 0.32 -25.46 -16.44
C THR A 279 1.36 -24.38 -16.73
N PHE A 280 2.38 -24.74 -17.51
CA PHE A 280 3.44 -23.86 -18.00
C PHE A 280 3.32 -23.66 -19.52
N THR A 281 2.17 -23.14 -19.96
CA THR A 281 1.83 -23.02 -21.39
C THR A 281 1.79 -21.58 -21.88
N LEU A 282 1.84 -20.60 -20.98
CA LEU A 282 1.81 -19.19 -21.34
C LEU A 282 3.19 -18.73 -21.84
N THR A 283 3.22 -17.62 -22.57
CA THR A 283 4.45 -16.97 -23.05
C THR A 283 4.55 -15.55 -22.50
N GLY A 284 5.72 -14.92 -22.59
CA GLY A 284 5.94 -13.55 -22.13
C GLY A 284 6.23 -13.41 -20.63
N CYS A 285 7.06 -14.30 -20.08
CA CYS A 285 7.41 -14.29 -18.66
C CYS A 285 8.21 -13.01 -18.29
N PRO A 286 8.11 -12.52 -17.04
CA PRO A 286 7.30 -13.01 -15.93
C PRO A 286 5.83 -12.54 -15.99
N ILE A 287 4.90 -13.42 -15.59
CA ILE A 287 3.47 -13.08 -15.37
C ILE A 287 3.18 -13.17 -13.87
N TYR A 288 2.83 -12.04 -13.26
CA TYR A 288 2.66 -11.92 -11.81
C TYR A 288 1.24 -12.23 -11.37
N TYR A 289 1.13 -13.00 -10.29
CA TYR A 289 -0.13 -13.44 -9.71
C TYR A 289 -0.13 -13.16 -8.19
N PRO A 290 -1.15 -12.49 -7.64
CA PRO A 290 -1.22 -12.18 -6.20
C PRO A 290 -1.36 -13.45 -5.35
N LEU A 291 -0.93 -13.45 -4.08
CA LEU A 291 -1.02 -14.68 -3.28
C LEU A 291 -2.45 -15.09 -2.87
N THR A 292 -3.45 -14.23 -3.11
CA THR A 292 -4.86 -14.39 -2.68
C THR A 292 -5.72 -15.35 -3.50
N GLY A 293 -5.18 -16.01 -4.53
CA GLY A 293 -5.94 -17.05 -5.22
C GLY A 293 -6.33 -18.17 -4.26
N ALA A 294 -7.59 -18.60 -4.29
CA ALA A 294 -8.10 -19.61 -3.37
C ALA A 294 -7.32 -20.94 -3.43
N ASP A 295 -6.79 -21.28 -4.61
CA ASP A 295 -5.95 -22.45 -4.86
C ASP A 295 -4.47 -22.26 -4.48
N ARG A 296 -3.95 -21.03 -4.64
CA ARG A 296 -2.64 -20.59 -4.15
C ARG A 296 -2.55 -20.70 -2.62
N ALA A 297 -3.67 -20.45 -1.94
CA ALA A 297 -3.80 -20.47 -0.48
C ALA A 297 -2.66 -19.74 0.23
N GLY A 298 -2.20 -18.63 -0.37
CA GLY A 298 -1.02 -17.94 0.11
C GLY A 298 -1.30 -17.21 1.41
N THR A 299 -0.32 -17.25 2.31
CA THR A 299 -0.40 -16.59 3.60
C THR A 299 0.57 -15.42 3.67
N TYR A 300 0.20 -14.42 4.47
CA TYR A 300 1.10 -13.37 4.93
C TYR A 300 0.73 -13.08 6.37
N THR A 301 1.70 -13.10 7.28
CA THR A 301 1.47 -12.77 8.68
C THR A 301 2.04 -11.38 8.95
N PRO A 302 1.20 -10.33 9.07
CA PRO A 302 1.66 -8.99 9.40
C PRO A 302 2.42 -9.01 10.73
N GLY A 303 3.65 -8.50 10.74
CA GLY A 303 4.55 -8.49 11.89
C GLY A 303 5.69 -9.52 11.86
N SER A 304 5.50 -10.68 11.21
CA SER A 304 6.61 -11.61 10.96
C SER A 304 7.28 -11.37 9.59
N THR A 305 6.60 -10.63 8.71
CA THR A 305 7.03 -10.30 7.34
C THR A 305 7.11 -11.50 6.40
N PHE A 306 6.79 -12.70 6.89
CA PHE A 306 6.86 -13.94 6.10
C PHE A 306 5.59 -14.15 5.29
N TRP A 307 5.80 -14.69 4.09
CA TRP A 307 4.76 -15.21 3.23
C TRP A 307 5.10 -16.62 2.76
N ASP A 308 4.05 -17.37 2.41
CA ASP A 308 4.18 -18.64 1.73
C ASP A 308 3.05 -18.83 0.71
N VAL A 309 3.28 -19.70 -0.27
CA VAL A 309 2.29 -20.06 -1.29
C VAL A 309 2.48 -21.50 -1.72
N ASN A 310 1.38 -22.19 -2.03
CA ASN A 310 1.42 -23.54 -2.58
C ASN A 310 2.05 -23.55 -3.97
N VAL A 311 2.64 -24.70 -4.32
CA VAL A 311 3.36 -24.88 -5.59
C VAL A 311 2.51 -25.65 -6.59
N PRO A 312 2.43 -25.23 -7.87
CA PRO A 312 1.75 -26.00 -8.90
C PRO A 312 2.48 -27.34 -9.16
N PRO A 313 1.85 -28.29 -9.87
CA PRO A 313 2.54 -29.49 -10.36
C PRO A 313 3.82 -29.11 -11.11
N LEU A 314 4.94 -29.73 -10.71
CA LEU A 314 6.24 -29.57 -11.34
C LEU A 314 6.63 -30.84 -12.08
N THR A 315 7.34 -30.67 -13.20
CA THR A 315 7.87 -31.78 -14.01
C THR A 315 9.27 -32.12 -13.54
N SER A 316 9.53 -33.39 -13.25
CA SER A 316 10.88 -33.85 -12.88
C SER A 316 11.87 -33.54 -14.00
N GLN A 317 13.10 -33.22 -13.62
CA GLN A 317 14.22 -32.84 -14.49
C GLN A 317 14.09 -31.47 -15.15
N PHE A 318 13.31 -30.56 -14.57
CA PHE A 318 13.16 -29.19 -15.06
C PHE A 318 13.82 -28.20 -14.10
N THR A 319 14.43 -27.17 -14.68
CA THR A 319 14.83 -25.96 -13.98
C THR A 319 13.68 -24.97 -14.04
N TYR A 320 13.31 -24.41 -12.90
CA TYR A 320 12.29 -23.38 -12.76
C TYR A 320 12.91 -22.07 -12.32
N LYS A 321 12.35 -20.96 -12.81
CA LYS A 321 12.69 -19.60 -12.39
C LYS A 321 11.49 -18.93 -11.71
N LEU A 322 11.76 -18.32 -10.56
CA LEU A 322 10.79 -17.64 -9.73
C LEU A 322 11.08 -16.14 -9.70
N TRP A 323 10.03 -15.32 -9.67
CA TRP A 323 10.12 -13.89 -9.36
C TRP A 323 9.11 -13.54 -8.28
N VAL A 324 9.48 -12.61 -7.41
CA VAL A 324 8.54 -12.06 -6.42
C VAL A 324 8.67 -10.55 -6.39
N ARG A 325 7.52 -9.88 -6.33
CA ARG A 325 7.40 -8.45 -6.03
C ARG A 325 6.30 -8.23 -5.02
N ALA A 326 6.35 -7.11 -4.33
CA ALA A 326 5.29 -6.66 -3.44
C ALA A 326 4.87 -5.23 -3.75
N ARG A 327 3.69 -4.85 -3.28
CA ARG A 327 3.26 -3.45 -3.17
C ARG A 327 3.04 -3.06 -1.71
N ASP A 328 3.28 -1.81 -1.38
CA ASP A 328 3.05 -1.29 -0.03
C ASP A 328 1.58 -0.86 0.21
N ASN A 329 1.30 -0.24 1.36
CA ASN A 329 -0.01 0.33 1.72
C ASN A 329 -0.17 1.83 1.41
N ALA A 330 0.75 2.46 0.67
CA ALA A 330 0.68 3.89 0.40
C ALA A 330 -0.58 4.22 -0.42
N THR A 331 -1.21 5.36 -0.13
CA THR A 331 -2.46 5.79 -0.77
C THR A 331 -2.22 6.93 -1.78
N PRO A 332 -2.97 7.04 -2.88
CA PRO A 332 -4.16 6.27 -3.25
C PRO A 332 -3.86 4.87 -3.81
N SER A 333 -2.61 4.61 -4.21
CA SER A 333 -2.18 3.33 -4.77
C SER A 333 -0.79 2.97 -4.27
N GLY A 334 -0.61 1.76 -3.75
CA GLY A 334 0.68 1.34 -3.20
C GLY A 334 1.79 1.27 -4.25
N ASN A 335 3.03 1.51 -3.85
CA ASN A 335 4.18 1.45 -4.73
C ASN A 335 4.68 0.00 -4.85
N TYR A 336 4.92 -0.45 -6.09
CA TYR A 336 5.49 -1.77 -6.35
C TYR A 336 7.01 -1.78 -6.20
N THR A 337 7.58 -2.94 -5.83
CA THR A 337 9.01 -3.21 -5.94
C THR A 337 9.57 -2.70 -7.26
N ALA A 338 10.62 -1.89 -7.20
CA ALA A 338 11.22 -1.31 -8.39
C ALA A 338 11.72 -2.42 -9.35
N PRO A 339 11.55 -2.28 -10.68
CA PRO A 339 11.89 -3.35 -11.63
C PRO A 339 13.32 -3.87 -11.51
N ALA A 340 14.29 -3.02 -11.19
CA ALA A 340 15.70 -3.38 -11.05
C ALA A 340 16.01 -4.19 -9.77
N THR A 341 15.11 -4.21 -8.80
CA THR A 341 15.31 -4.87 -7.49
C THR A 341 14.32 -6.01 -7.25
N ILE A 342 13.59 -6.44 -8.29
CA ILE A 342 12.72 -7.61 -8.20
C ILE A 342 13.59 -8.84 -7.90
N SER A 343 13.29 -9.52 -6.79
CA SER A 343 13.99 -10.75 -6.42
C SER A 343 13.61 -11.88 -7.38
N SER A 344 14.60 -12.62 -7.86
CA SER A 344 14.40 -13.83 -8.65
C SER A 344 15.36 -14.92 -8.25
N ILE A 345 14.93 -16.18 -8.33
CA ILE A 345 15.77 -17.35 -8.10
C ILE A 345 15.52 -18.45 -9.11
N THR A 346 16.48 -19.36 -9.26
CA THR A 346 16.34 -20.62 -10.01
C THR A 346 16.44 -21.82 -9.08
N PHE A 347 15.74 -22.91 -9.40
CA PHE A 347 15.89 -24.20 -8.73
C PHE A 347 15.56 -25.35 -9.68
N VAL A 348 16.07 -26.54 -9.40
CA VAL A 348 15.76 -27.77 -10.15
C VAL A 348 14.78 -28.62 -9.36
N TYR A 349 13.72 -29.09 -10.02
CA TYR A 349 12.86 -30.14 -9.49
C TYR A 349 13.27 -31.50 -10.08
N ASN A 350 13.79 -32.40 -9.25
CA ASN A 350 14.22 -33.73 -9.69
C ASN A 350 13.69 -34.81 -8.74
N THR A 351 12.74 -35.61 -9.22
CA THR A 351 12.26 -36.84 -8.56
C THR A 351 12.73 -38.09 -9.29
N THR A 352 13.50 -37.94 -10.37
CA THR A 352 14.08 -39.07 -11.11
C THR A 352 15.19 -39.66 -10.26
N LEU A 353 15.14 -40.98 -10.07
CA LEU A 353 16.20 -41.68 -9.34
C LEU A 353 17.47 -41.75 -10.20
N PRO A 354 18.66 -41.58 -9.61
CA PRO A 354 19.91 -41.82 -10.33
C PRO A 354 19.99 -43.30 -10.75
N SER A 355 20.70 -43.57 -11.85
CA SER A 355 20.95 -44.93 -12.32
C SER A 355 22.41 -45.33 -12.11
N SER A 356 22.68 -46.61 -11.91
CA SER A 356 24.02 -47.17 -11.80
C SER A 356 24.10 -48.58 -12.38
N ALA A 357 25.25 -48.94 -12.94
CA ALA A 357 25.52 -50.26 -13.49
C ALA A 357 26.98 -50.66 -13.24
N ILE A 358 27.18 -51.89 -12.76
CA ILE A 358 28.50 -52.51 -12.65
C ILE A 358 28.90 -53.06 -14.02
N LEU A 359 30.12 -52.73 -14.47
CA LEU A 359 30.65 -53.19 -15.76
C LEU A 359 31.80 -54.19 -15.57
N ILE A 360 32.61 -53.99 -14.52
CA ILE A 360 33.74 -54.84 -14.18
C ILE A 360 33.57 -55.29 -12.72
N PRO A 361 33.71 -56.58 -12.43
CA PRO A 361 33.84 -57.68 -13.39
C PRO A 361 32.56 -57.91 -14.22
N PRO A 362 32.65 -58.44 -15.46
CA PRO A 362 31.48 -58.85 -16.23
C PRO A 362 30.69 -59.94 -15.51
N ALA A 363 29.36 -59.93 -15.63
CA ALA A 363 28.51 -60.96 -15.05
C ALA A 363 28.74 -62.34 -15.73
N LEU A 364 28.70 -63.42 -14.96
CA LEU A 364 28.72 -64.78 -15.51
C LEU A 364 27.50 -65.02 -16.41
N PRO A 365 27.64 -65.79 -17.51
CA PRO A 365 28.81 -66.58 -17.93
C PRO A 365 29.75 -65.83 -18.90
N ALA A 366 29.70 -64.49 -18.96
CA ALA A 366 30.55 -63.74 -19.88
C ALA A 366 32.04 -64.00 -19.61
N ALA A 367 32.84 -64.00 -20.69
CA ALA A 367 34.29 -64.15 -20.58
C ALA A 367 34.87 -63.05 -19.67
N GLY A 368 35.70 -63.44 -18.70
CA GLY A 368 36.26 -62.54 -17.69
C GLY A 368 35.44 -62.42 -16.39
N GLY A 369 34.25 -63.03 -16.30
CA GLY A 369 33.49 -63.10 -15.03
C GLY A 369 34.03 -64.12 -14.02
N ASN A 370 34.81 -65.11 -14.49
CA ASN A 370 35.57 -66.02 -13.62
C ASN A 370 36.94 -65.41 -13.31
N LEU A 371 37.15 -64.99 -12.06
CA LEU A 371 38.32 -64.21 -11.63
C LEU A 371 39.33 -65.09 -10.89
N ALA A 372 40.62 -64.91 -11.20
CA ALA A 372 41.72 -65.70 -10.61
C ALA A 372 42.48 -65.00 -9.47
N ALA A 373 42.13 -63.74 -9.16
CA ALA A 373 42.78 -62.93 -8.13
C ALA A 373 41.83 -61.83 -7.62
N ALA A 374 42.28 -61.05 -6.62
CA ALA A 374 41.62 -59.82 -6.22
C ALA A 374 41.37 -58.91 -7.44
N PHE A 375 40.20 -58.29 -7.49
CA PHE A 375 39.70 -57.52 -8.61
C PHE A 375 39.31 -56.10 -8.20
N THR A 376 38.96 -55.28 -9.18
CA THR A 376 38.35 -53.97 -8.96
C THR A 376 36.90 -54.06 -9.43
N VAL A 377 35.97 -53.53 -8.63
CA VAL A 377 34.61 -53.29 -9.10
C VAL A 377 34.56 -51.90 -9.70
N SER A 378 34.17 -51.80 -10.96
CA SER A 378 33.96 -50.51 -11.60
C SER A 378 32.72 -50.50 -12.47
N GLY A 379 32.13 -49.33 -12.63
CA GLY A 379 30.88 -49.18 -13.34
C GLY A 379 30.61 -47.75 -13.76
N THR A 380 29.38 -47.54 -14.22
CA THR A 380 28.85 -46.23 -14.63
C THR A 380 27.70 -45.84 -13.72
N ALA A 381 27.54 -44.55 -13.47
CA ALA A 381 26.36 -43.99 -12.84
C ALA A 381 25.90 -42.75 -13.61
N SER A 382 24.61 -42.47 -13.65
CA SER A 382 24.07 -41.30 -14.35
C SER A 382 22.87 -40.67 -13.66
N ASP A 383 22.85 -39.34 -13.68
CA ASP A 383 21.72 -38.49 -13.29
C ASP A 383 21.89 -37.13 -13.98
N SER A 384 20.79 -36.57 -14.48
CA SER A 384 20.80 -35.31 -15.25
C SER A 384 21.23 -34.08 -14.44
N PHE A 385 21.24 -34.16 -13.10
CA PHE A 385 21.56 -33.08 -12.17
C PHE A 385 22.69 -33.44 -11.20
N GLY A 386 23.34 -34.57 -11.42
CA GLY A 386 24.56 -34.98 -10.75
C GLY A 386 24.36 -36.10 -9.73
N ILE A 387 25.47 -36.70 -9.35
CA ILE A 387 25.52 -37.78 -8.37
C ILE A 387 26.46 -37.36 -7.24
N THR A 388 26.00 -37.51 -6.00
CA THR A 388 26.79 -37.15 -4.81
C THR A 388 27.67 -38.29 -4.32
N GLY A 389 27.34 -39.54 -4.64
CA GLY A 389 28.14 -40.70 -4.29
C GLY A 389 27.64 -41.99 -4.92
N THR A 390 28.54 -42.97 -4.95
CA THR A 390 28.28 -44.34 -5.36
C THR A 390 28.85 -45.28 -4.32
N SER A 391 28.23 -46.44 -4.15
CA SER A 391 28.71 -47.46 -3.23
C SER A 391 28.44 -48.85 -3.79
N VAL A 392 29.27 -49.80 -3.39
CA VAL A 392 29.15 -51.21 -3.78
C VAL A 392 28.99 -52.08 -2.54
N ALA A 393 28.12 -53.08 -2.60
CA ALA A 393 28.07 -54.14 -1.60
C ALA A 393 28.44 -55.49 -2.23
N TYR A 394 29.16 -56.30 -1.45
CA TYR A 394 29.63 -57.62 -1.87
C TYR A 394 28.88 -58.68 -1.07
N GLN A 395 28.33 -59.68 -1.75
CA GLN A 395 27.67 -60.83 -1.11
C GLN A 395 28.29 -62.13 -1.61
N GLU A 396 28.55 -63.05 -0.69
CA GLU A 396 28.89 -64.42 -1.04
C GLU A 396 27.59 -65.17 -1.34
N ALA A 397 27.40 -65.57 -2.59
CA ALA A 397 26.15 -66.16 -3.07
C ALA A 397 25.88 -67.54 -2.45
N ASP A 398 26.92 -68.25 -2.05
CA ASP A 398 26.81 -69.59 -1.46
C ASP A 398 26.21 -69.56 -0.04
N THR A 399 26.50 -68.49 0.73
CA THR A 399 26.03 -68.32 2.11
C THR A 399 24.94 -67.26 2.26
N ASN A 400 24.70 -66.46 1.21
CA ASN A 400 23.88 -65.24 1.22
C ASN A 400 24.35 -64.15 2.21
N MET A 401 25.58 -64.25 2.70
CA MET A 401 26.13 -63.30 3.65
C MET A 401 26.91 -62.20 2.93
N TYR A 402 26.85 -60.97 3.44
CA TYR A 402 27.55 -59.80 2.92
C TYR A 402 28.89 -59.60 3.59
N TRP A 403 29.85 -59.04 2.85
CA TRP A 403 31.11 -58.57 3.40
C TRP A 403 30.82 -57.52 4.48
N ASP A 404 31.44 -57.66 5.66
CA ASP A 404 31.17 -56.82 6.83
C ASP A 404 32.09 -55.58 6.92
N GLY A 405 32.94 -55.37 5.92
CA GLY A 405 33.93 -54.30 5.87
C GLY A 405 35.29 -54.65 6.49
N VAL A 406 35.45 -55.85 7.09
CA VAL A 406 36.66 -56.22 7.85
C VAL A 406 37.09 -57.69 7.64
N SER A 407 36.17 -58.64 7.47
CA SER A 407 36.38 -60.11 7.52
C SER A 407 35.52 -60.91 6.49
N THR A 408 35.19 -62.19 6.78
CA THR A 408 34.78 -63.26 5.85
C THR A 408 33.27 -63.39 5.57
N PHE A 409 32.63 -62.34 5.03
CA PHE A 409 31.19 -62.38 4.66
C PHE A 409 30.28 -62.86 5.81
N SER A 410 30.15 -62.04 6.86
CA SER A 410 29.42 -62.38 8.09
C SER A 410 28.16 -61.55 8.31
N SER A 411 27.88 -60.56 7.45
CA SER A 411 26.75 -59.66 7.62
C SER A 411 25.48 -60.23 6.97
N VAL A 412 24.37 -60.20 7.69
CA VAL A 412 23.04 -60.61 7.16
C VAL A 412 22.37 -59.49 6.34
N THR A 413 22.90 -58.28 6.38
CA THR A 413 22.41 -57.11 5.62
C THR A 413 23.52 -56.51 4.75
N PRO A 414 23.20 -55.84 3.64
CA PRO A 414 24.20 -55.17 2.81
C PRO A 414 25.04 -54.18 3.61
N VAL A 415 26.36 -54.25 3.45
CA VAL A 415 27.30 -53.24 3.94
C VAL A 415 27.88 -52.54 2.71
N TRP A 416 27.58 -51.24 2.61
CA TRP A 416 27.94 -50.42 1.46
C TRP A 416 29.35 -49.86 1.61
N THR A 417 30.21 -50.20 0.65
CA THR A 417 31.57 -49.66 0.55
C THR A 417 31.56 -48.48 -0.40
N ASN A 418 32.07 -47.33 0.05
CA ASN A 418 32.16 -46.14 -0.79
C ASN A 418 32.99 -46.43 -2.05
N ALA A 419 32.43 -46.17 -3.22
CA ALA A 419 33.11 -46.29 -4.50
C ALA A 419 33.38 -44.88 -5.04
N PRO A 420 34.65 -44.40 -5.03
CA PRO A 420 35.01 -43.11 -5.57
C PRO A 420 34.44 -42.85 -6.96
N LEU A 421 33.78 -41.70 -7.09
CA LEU A 421 33.14 -41.22 -8.31
C LEU A 421 34.12 -40.40 -9.15
N ALA A 422 34.05 -40.52 -10.47
CA ALA A 422 34.77 -39.69 -11.44
C ALA A 422 33.84 -39.31 -12.61
N GLY A 423 34.07 -38.16 -13.25
CA GLY A 423 33.25 -37.68 -14.37
C GLY A 423 32.46 -36.40 -14.06
N THR A 424 31.51 -36.08 -14.93
CA THR A 424 30.71 -34.85 -14.86
C THR A 424 29.28 -35.13 -15.29
N THR A 425 28.31 -34.40 -14.74
CA THR A 425 26.90 -34.51 -15.11
C THR A 425 26.71 -34.53 -16.63
N PRO A 426 25.92 -35.48 -17.20
CA PRO A 426 25.08 -36.44 -16.51
C PRO A 426 25.73 -37.81 -16.27
N SER A 427 27.02 -37.99 -16.61
CA SER A 427 27.65 -39.31 -16.69
C SER A 427 28.90 -39.42 -15.83
N PHE A 428 28.89 -40.43 -14.97
CA PHE A 428 29.94 -40.71 -14.02
C PHE A 428 30.41 -42.15 -14.15
N THR A 429 31.63 -42.40 -13.70
CA THR A 429 32.18 -43.72 -13.45
C THR A 429 32.49 -43.85 -11.97
N PHE A 430 32.50 -45.09 -11.48
CA PHE A 430 32.94 -45.40 -10.12
C PHE A 430 33.88 -46.58 -10.13
N SER A 431 34.77 -46.65 -9.15
CA SER A 431 35.72 -47.75 -8.99
C SER A 431 36.06 -47.98 -7.53
N VAL A 432 36.07 -49.25 -7.10
CA VAL A 432 36.40 -49.66 -5.73
C VAL A 432 37.15 -50.99 -5.73
N ALA A 433 38.14 -51.12 -4.85
CA ALA A 433 38.93 -52.34 -4.74
C ALA A 433 38.09 -53.53 -4.21
N ALA A 434 38.52 -54.76 -4.47
CA ALA A 434 37.92 -55.95 -3.89
C ALA A 434 37.93 -55.91 -2.33
N PRO A 435 37.00 -56.64 -1.69
CA PRO A 435 36.97 -56.77 -0.24
C PRO A 435 38.27 -57.39 0.28
N VAL A 436 38.66 -56.97 1.48
CA VAL A 436 39.84 -57.48 2.20
C VAL A 436 39.38 -58.14 3.50
N PRO A 437 39.76 -59.40 3.78
CA PRO A 437 40.57 -60.31 2.95
C PRO A 437 39.91 -60.68 1.62
N ALA A 438 40.74 -61.07 0.64
CA ALA A 438 40.26 -61.38 -0.71
C ALA A 438 39.19 -62.50 -0.71
N PRO A 439 38.20 -62.43 -1.62
CA PRO A 439 37.19 -63.48 -1.78
C PRO A 439 37.82 -64.87 -1.94
N THR A 440 37.23 -65.86 -1.26
CA THR A 440 37.63 -67.27 -1.34
C THR A 440 37.46 -67.80 -2.77
N SER A 441 38.50 -68.42 -3.31
CA SER A 441 38.48 -69.07 -4.62
C SER A 441 37.45 -70.21 -4.69
N GLY A 442 36.82 -70.37 -5.86
CA GLY A 442 35.85 -71.45 -6.12
C GLY A 442 34.43 -71.19 -5.61
N ARG A 443 34.12 -69.95 -5.21
CA ARG A 443 32.81 -69.49 -4.75
C ARG A 443 32.19 -68.48 -5.69
N ASN A 444 30.86 -68.32 -5.61
CA ASN A 444 30.13 -67.31 -6.36
C ASN A 444 29.88 -66.07 -5.49
N TYR A 445 29.96 -64.88 -6.10
CA TYR A 445 29.72 -63.60 -5.41
C TYR A 445 28.76 -62.72 -6.22
N ASN A 446 27.80 -62.12 -5.53
CA ASN A 446 26.93 -61.08 -6.08
C ASN A 446 27.50 -59.71 -5.73
N LEU A 447 27.39 -58.77 -6.68
CA LEU A 447 27.78 -57.38 -6.50
C LEU A 447 26.52 -56.52 -6.66
N TYR A 448 26.37 -55.56 -5.75
CA TYR A 448 25.23 -54.65 -5.68
C TYR A 448 25.67 -53.20 -5.73
#